data_AF-A4ZVY5-F1
#
_entry.id   AF-A4ZVY5-F1
#
_cell.length_a   1.000
_cell.length_b   1.000
_cell.length_c   1.000
_cell.angle_alpha   90.00
_cell.angle_beta   90.00
_cell.angle_gamma   90.00
#
_symmetry.space_group_name_H-M   'P 1'
#
loop_
_entity.id
_entity.type
_entity.pdbx_description
1 polymer ?
#
loop_
_entity_poly.entity_id
_entity_poly.type
_entity_poly.pdbx_seq_one_letter_code
_entity_poly.pdbx_strand_id
1 'polypeptide(L)'
;LTAVSRPGRGEPRFIAVGYVDDTQFVRFDSDAADPRMEPRARWVEQEGPEYWDRETRKANDDAQTFRVNLNTLRGYYNQISKHNAEAAGAADHYRNYLVGECVEWLLRHLETGKDTLLRAD
;
A
#
# COMPACT_ATOMS: atom_id res chain seq x y z
N LEU A 1 15.54 9.74 6.55
CA LEU A 1 14.64 10.07 5.42
C LEU A 1 13.30 9.41 5.66
N THR A 2 12.19 10.06 5.29
CA THR A 2 10.84 9.52 5.45
C THR A 2 10.03 9.82 4.20
N ALA A 3 9.36 8.80 3.65
CA ALA A 3 8.45 8.94 2.53
C ALA A 3 7.07 8.39 2.91
N VAL A 4 6.01 9.11 2.58
CA VAL A 4 4.63 8.77 2.97
C VAL A 4 3.75 8.72 1.73
N SER A 5 3.17 7.55 1.45
CA SER A 5 2.16 7.40 0.41
C SER A 5 0.86 8.10 0.84
N ARG A 6 0.15 8.71 -0.12
CA ARG A 6 -1.11 9.39 0.15
C ARG A 6 -2.30 8.57 -0.33
N PRO A 7 -3.46 8.65 0.36
CA PRO A 7 -4.71 8.14 -0.18
C PRO A 7 -5.03 8.82 -1.52
N GLY A 8 -5.57 8.07 -2.48
CA GLY A 8 -5.93 8.59 -3.80
C GLY A 8 -4.73 8.75 -4.76
N ARG A 9 -4.77 9.80 -5.59
CA ARG A 9 -3.78 10.06 -6.67
C ARG A 9 -2.73 11.13 -6.32
N GLY A 10 -2.62 11.52 -5.05
CA GLY A 10 -1.59 12.46 -4.62
C GLY A 10 -0.20 11.87 -4.76
N GLU A 11 0.78 12.70 -5.14
CA GLU A 11 2.18 12.31 -5.10
C GLU A 11 2.62 12.00 -3.65
N PRO A 12 3.45 10.98 -3.41
CA PRO A 12 4.01 10.71 -2.10
C PRO A 12 4.78 11.92 -1.55
N ARG A 13 4.63 12.17 -0.24
CA ARG A 13 5.42 13.19 0.45
C ARG A 13 6.77 12.62 0.81
N PHE A 14 7.84 13.38 0.62
CA PHE A 14 9.18 13.05 1.07
C PHE A 14 9.72 14.13 2.00
N ILE A 15 10.28 13.70 3.13
CA ILE A 15 10.90 14.55 4.13
C ILE A 15 12.29 14.00 4.45
N ALA A 16 13.32 14.85 4.30
CA ALA A 16 14.66 14.59 4.83
C ALA A 16 14.90 15.46 6.06
N VAL A 17 15.47 14.88 7.11
CA VAL A 17 15.85 15.62 8.32
C VAL A 17 17.21 15.14 8.78
N GLY A 18 18.11 16.09 9.05
CA GLY A 18 19.42 15.84 9.66
C GLY A 18 19.46 16.34 11.10
N TYR A 19 20.00 15.52 11.98
CA TYR A 19 20.22 15.84 13.39
C TYR A 19 21.70 15.70 13.75
N VAL A 20 22.15 16.57 14.65
CA VAL A 20 23.35 16.37 15.47
C VAL A 20 22.88 16.46 16.91
N ASP A 21 23.04 15.38 17.67
CA ASP A 21 22.38 15.18 18.97
C ASP A 21 20.86 15.43 18.84
N ASP A 22 20.27 16.19 19.76
CA ASP A 22 18.85 16.58 19.73
C ASP A 22 18.57 17.82 18.86
N THR A 23 19.58 18.33 18.15
CA THR A 23 19.44 19.54 17.34
C THR A 23 19.25 19.19 15.87
N GLN A 24 18.05 19.49 15.36
CA GLN A 24 17.81 19.47 13.92
C GLN A 24 18.62 20.57 13.24
N PHE A 25 19.46 20.21 12.27
CA PHE A 25 20.31 21.19 11.58
C PHE A 25 19.96 21.39 10.11
N VAL A 26 19.32 20.42 9.46
CA VAL A 26 18.81 20.55 8.09
C VAL A 26 17.44 19.91 7.91
N ARG A 27 16.68 20.42 6.94
CA ARG A 27 15.40 19.86 6.52
C ARG A 27 15.16 20.02 5.03
N PHE A 28 14.57 19.01 4.42
CA PHE A 28 13.93 19.09 3.11
C PHE A 28 12.49 18.60 3.23
N ASP A 29 11.56 19.25 2.53
CA ASP A 29 10.16 18.85 2.43
C ASP A 29 9.70 18.98 0.98
N SER A 30 9.33 17.86 0.34
CA SER A 30 8.92 17.83 -1.07
C SER A 30 7.63 18.60 -1.34
N ASP A 31 6.85 18.89 -0.29
CA ASP A 31 5.59 19.62 -0.35
C ASP A 31 5.75 21.13 -0.21
N ALA A 32 6.96 21.62 0.07
CA ALA A 32 7.21 23.05 0.09
C ALA A 32 6.95 23.67 -1.30
N ALA A 33 6.53 24.93 -1.35
CA ALA A 33 6.29 25.63 -2.61
C ALA A 33 7.57 25.73 -3.47
N ASP A 34 8.73 25.79 -2.81
CA ASP A 34 10.05 25.75 -3.42
C ASP A 34 10.92 24.73 -2.67
N PRO A 35 10.84 23.43 -3.02
CA PRO A 35 11.54 22.37 -2.32
C PRO A 35 13.06 22.53 -2.41
N ARG A 36 13.67 22.89 -1.29
CA ARG A 36 15.12 23.01 -1.13
C ARG A 36 15.56 22.50 0.23
N MET A 37 16.85 22.18 0.35
CA MET A 37 17.44 21.91 1.65
C MET A 37 17.55 23.22 2.44
N GLU A 38 17.01 23.23 3.65
CA GLU A 38 16.95 24.41 4.50
C GLU A 38 17.80 24.23 5.77
N PRO A 39 18.54 25.26 6.20
CA PRO A 39 19.19 25.26 7.50
C PRO A 39 18.14 25.29 8.62
N ARG A 40 18.44 24.58 9.71
CA ARG A 40 17.63 24.54 10.94
C ARG A 40 18.43 24.90 12.19
N ALA A 41 19.73 25.13 12.03
CA ALA A 41 20.62 25.63 13.07
C ALA A 41 21.59 26.67 12.51
N ARG A 42 21.96 27.67 13.32
CA ARG A 42 22.80 28.81 12.89
C ARG A 42 24.16 28.40 12.34
N TRP A 43 24.76 27.37 12.90
CA TRP A 43 26.12 26.95 12.53
C TRP A 43 26.21 26.37 11.12
N VAL A 44 25.10 25.93 10.51
CA VAL A 44 25.10 25.46 9.12
C VAL A 44 24.78 26.60 8.13
N GLU A 45 24.25 27.73 8.57
CA GLU A 45 23.93 28.88 7.70
C GLU A 45 25.17 29.49 7.03
N GLN A 46 26.37 29.25 7.58
CA GLN A 46 27.64 29.70 7.01
C GLN A 46 28.04 28.96 5.73
N GLU A 47 27.38 27.85 5.41
CA GLU A 47 27.65 27.08 4.19
C GLU A 47 27.29 27.86 2.93
N GLY A 48 28.11 27.70 1.90
CA GLY A 48 27.94 28.42 0.63
C GLY A 48 26.83 27.87 -0.26
N PRO A 49 26.42 28.61 -1.31
CA PRO A 49 25.36 28.17 -2.24
C PRO A 49 25.62 26.80 -2.88
N GLU A 50 26.87 26.49 -3.21
CA GLU A 50 27.23 25.19 -3.81
C GLU A 50 26.90 23.99 -2.92
N TYR A 51 27.05 24.14 -1.60
CA TYR A 51 26.65 23.13 -0.63
C TYR A 51 25.14 22.93 -0.66
N TRP A 52 24.37 24.02 -0.54
CA TRP A 52 22.91 23.98 -0.53
C TRP A 52 22.32 23.43 -1.83
N ASP A 53 22.88 23.81 -2.98
CA ASP A 53 22.47 23.30 -4.29
C ASP A 53 22.75 21.80 -4.42
N ARG A 54 23.89 21.34 -3.89
CA ARG A 54 24.24 19.92 -3.90
C ARG A 54 23.32 19.12 -2.98
N GLU A 55 23.09 19.57 -1.76
CA GLU A 55 22.21 18.86 -0.81
C GLU A 55 20.75 18.89 -1.27
N THR A 56 20.30 19.98 -1.89
CA THR A 56 18.98 20.06 -2.52
C THR A 56 18.85 19.07 -3.67
N ARG A 57 19.86 18.96 -4.56
CA ARG A 57 19.83 17.96 -5.64
C ARG A 57 19.75 16.54 -5.12
N LYS A 58 20.57 16.17 -4.13
CA LYS A 58 20.52 14.84 -3.51
C LYS A 58 19.15 14.53 -2.90
N ALA A 59 18.57 15.48 -2.17
CA ALA A 59 17.25 15.30 -1.57
C ALA A 59 16.15 15.13 -2.62
N ASN A 60 16.25 15.83 -3.75
CA ASN A 60 15.35 15.66 -4.89
C ASN A 60 15.52 14.28 -5.56
N ASP A 61 16.75 13.80 -5.73
CA ASP A 61 17.03 12.46 -6.29
C ASP A 61 16.48 11.35 -5.38
N ASP A 62 16.65 11.49 -4.06
CA ASP A 62 16.05 10.59 -3.07
C ASP A 62 14.52 10.63 -3.16
N ALA A 63 13.91 11.82 -3.21
CA ALA A 63 12.47 11.99 -3.33
C ALA A 63 11.90 11.27 -4.56
N GLN A 64 12.58 11.36 -5.71
CA GLN A 64 12.18 10.64 -6.93
C GLN A 64 12.29 9.12 -6.75
N THR A 65 13.37 8.64 -6.13
CA THR A 65 13.55 7.22 -5.86
C THR A 65 12.43 6.68 -4.96
N PHE A 66 12.12 7.37 -3.87
CA PHE A 66 11.05 6.98 -2.96
C PHE A 66 9.66 7.07 -3.62
N ARG A 67 9.44 8.05 -4.50
CA ARG A 67 8.19 8.15 -5.29
C ARG A 67 7.97 6.90 -6.14
N VAL A 68 8.98 6.48 -6.90
CA VAL A 68 8.90 5.26 -7.73
C VAL A 68 8.65 4.04 -6.84
N ASN A 69 9.42 3.88 -5.76
CA ASN A 69 9.28 2.73 -4.86
C ASN A 69 7.88 2.64 -4.23
N LEU A 70 7.34 3.76 -3.73
CA LEU A 70 6.01 3.78 -3.12
C LEU A 70 4.88 3.54 -4.13
N ASN A 71 5.01 4.04 -5.35
CA ASN A 71 4.05 3.76 -6.42
C ASN A 71 4.04 2.28 -6.81
N THR A 72 5.22 1.65 -6.89
CA THR A 72 5.37 0.22 -7.14
C THR A 72 4.78 -0.62 -6.00
N LEU A 73 5.11 -0.30 -4.75
CA LEU A 73 4.56 -0.98 -3.57
C LEU A 73 3.03 -0.87 -3.51
N ARG A 74 2.46 0.30 -3.84
CA ARG A 74 1.02 0.49 -3.94
C ARG A 74 0.40 -0.39 -5.03
N GLY A 75 1.09 -0.54 -6.17
CA GLY A 75 0.67 -1.45 -7.25
C GLY A 75 0.57 -2.90 -6.77
N TYR A 76 1.62 -3.41 -6.13
CA TYR A 76 1.62 -4.77 -5.58
C TYR A 76 0.55 -4.98 -4.52
N TYR A 77 0.40 -4.03 -3.59
CA TYR A 77 -0.63 -4.09 -2.56
C TYR A 77 -2.03 -4.19 -3.15
N ASN A 78 -2.34 -3.38 -4.17
CA ASN A 78 -3.63 -3.40 -4.85
C ASN A 78 -3.88 -4.73 -5.59
N GLN A 79 -2.86 -5.28 -6.24
CA GLN A 79 -2.96 -6.57 -6.93
C GLN A 79 -3.24 -7.72 -5.96
N ILE A 80 -2.49 -7.80 -4.86
CA ILE A 80 -2.67 -8.83 -3.83
C ILE A 80 -4.04 -8.72 -3.19
N SER A 81 -4.45 -7.49 -2.85
CA SER A 81 -5.77 -7.25 -2.25
C SER A 81 -6.90 -7.67 -3.18
N LYS A 82 -6.79 -7.38 -4.48
CA LYS A 82 -7.75 -7.82 -5.49
C LYS A 82 -7.82 -9.35 -5.58
N HIS A 83 -6.68 -10.02 -5.70
CA HIS A 83 -6.62 -11.48 -5.76
C HIS A 83 -7.23 -12.14 -4.50
N ASN A 84 -6.95 -11.59 -3.32
CA ASN A 84 -7.51 -12.10 -2.07
C ASN A 84 -9.04 -11.93 -2.02
N ALA A 85 -9.56 -10.80 -2.50
CA ALA A 85 -11.01 -10.56 -2.60
C ALA A 85 -11.68 -11.53 -3.61
N GLU A 86 -11.06 -11.77 -4.77
CA GLU A 86 -11.53 -12.73 -5.76
C GLU A 86 -11.55 -14.17 -5.19
N ALA A 87 -10.48 -14.57 -4.49
CA ALA A 87 -10.40 -15.87 -3.84
C ALA A 87 -11.47 -16.04 -2.74
N ALA A 88 -11.72 -15.01 -1.94
CA ALA A 88 -12.78 -15.02 -0.94
C ALA A 88 -14.17 -15.16 -1.58
N GLY A 89 -14.45 -14.41 -2.64
CA GLY A 89 -15.72 -14.53 -3.38
C GLY A 89 -15.92 -15.92 -4.00
N ALA A 90 -14.87 -16.54 -4.52
CA ALA A 90 -14.93 -17.92 -5.01
C ALA A 90 -15.24 -18.92 -3.88
N ALA A 91 -14.60 -18.77 -2.72
CA ALA A 91 -14.87 -19.61 -1.55
C ALA A 91 -16.32 -19.48 -1.06
N ASP A 92 -16.85 -18.25 -1.03
CA ASP A 92 -18.24 -17.98 -0.67
C ASP A 92 -19.22 -18.60 -1.67
N HIS A 93 -18.93 -18.51 -2.97
CA HIS A 93 -19.74 -19.16 -4.01
C HIS A 93 -19.80 -20.68 -3.80
N TYR A 94 -18.64 -21.34 -3.60
CA TYR A 94 -18.60 -22.78 -3.32
C TYR A 94 -19.35 -23.14 -2.04
N ARG A 95 -19.19 -22.35 -0.97
CA ARG A 95 -19.90 -22.58 0.28
C ARG A 95 -21.43 -22.50 0.09
N ASN A 96 -21.91 -21.50 -0.63
CA ASN A 96 -23.33 -21.32 -0.90
C ASN A 96 -23.90 -22.47 -1.73
N TYR A 97 -23.16 -22.91 -2.75
CA TYR A 97 -23.53 -24.09 -3.53
C TYR A 97 -23.59 -25.34 -2.64
N LEU A 98 -22.54 -25.62 -1.88
CA LEU A 98 -22.42 -26.86 -1.10
C LEU A 98 -23.42 -26.94 0.05
N VAL A 99 -23.70 -25.83 0.74
CA VAL A 99 -24.56 -25.83 1.94
C VAL A 99 -26.02 -25.50 1.60
N GLY A 100 -26.28 -24.77 0.52
CA GLY A 100 -27.62 -24.45 0.04
C GLY A 100 -28.05 -25.39 -1.07
N GLU A 101 -27.77 -24.98 -2.32
CA GLU A 101 -28.30 -25.60 -3.53
C GLU A 101 -28.04 -27.11 -3.63
N CYS A 102 -26.83 -27.56 -3.28
CA CYS A 102 -26.44 -28.97 -3.35
C CYS A 102 -27.23 -29.82 -2.34
N VAL A 103 -27.39 -29.33 -1.11
CA VAL A 103 -28.16 -30.02 -0.07
C VAL A 103 -29.64 -30.04 -0.43
N GLU A 104 -30.21 -28.92 -0.87
CA GLU A 104 -31.60 -28.84 -1.33
C GLU A 104 -31.87 -29.79 -2.50
N TRP A 105 -30.98 -29.79 -3.49
CA TRP A 105 -31.07 -30.68 -4.64
C TRP A 105 -30.98 -32.15 -4.20
N LEU A 106 -30.07 -32.49 -3.29
CA LEU A 106 -29.89 -33.84 -2.77
C LEU A 106 -31.13 -34.32 -2.01
N LEU A 107 -31.67 -33.49 -1.11
CA LEU A 107 -32.87 -33.80 -0.34
C LEU A 107 -34.06 -34.10 -1.26
N ARG A 108 -34.28 -33.26 -2.29
CA ARG A 108 -35.34 -33.47 -3.28
C ARG A 108 -35.23 -34.82 -3.99
N HIS A 109 -34.02 -35.21 -4.39
CA HIS A 109 -33.80 -36.49 -5.09
C HIS A 109 -33.94 -37.69 -4.15
N LEU A 110 -33.46 -37.59 -2.91
CA LEU A 110 -33.65 -38.63 -1.89
C LEU A 110 -35.14 -38.83 -1.57
N GLU A 111 -35.92 -37.76 -1.48
CA GLU A 111 -37.35 -37.83 -1.22
C GLU A 111 -38.11 -38.46 -2.40
N THR A 112 -37.77 -38.09 -3.64
CA THR A 112 -38.37 -38.68 -4.85
C THR A 112 -37.98 -40.16 -5.02
N GLY A 113 -36.74 -40.51 -4.68
CA GLY A 113 -36.19 -41.87 -4.81
C GLY A 113 -36.52 -42.80 -3.64
N LYS A 114 -37.20 -42.31 -2.60
CA LYS A 114 -37.41 -43.00 -1.33
C LYS A 114 -38.02 -44.40 -1.49
N ASP A 115 -39.03 -44.55 -2.35
CA ASP A 115 -39.70 -45.84 -2.56
C ASP A 115 -38.84 -46.85 -3.34
N THR A 116 -37.89 -46.38 -4.14
CA THR A 116 -36.95 -47.22 -4.88
C THR A 116 -35.75 -47.59 -4.00
N LEU A 117 -35.29 -46.65 -3.15
CA LEU A 117 -34.15 -46.82 -2.25
C LEU A 117 -34.48 -47.66 -1.01
N LEU A 118 -35.74 -47.67 -0.55
CA LEU A 118 -36.19 -48.45 0.62
C LEU A 118 -36.71 -49.86 0.27
N ARG A 119 -36.60 -50.29 -0.99
CA ARG A 119 -36.96 -51.66 -1.45
C ARG A 119 -35.76 -52.60 -1.57
N ALA A 120 -34.57 -52.16 -1.21
CA ALA A 120 -33.43 -53.05 -1.07
C ALA A 120 -33.52 -53.73 0.31
N ASP A 121 -34.09 -54.95 0.33
CA ASP A 121 -34.01 -55.90 1.44
C ASP A 121 -32.58 -56.48 1.58
#